data_AF-A0A930DKB0-F1
#
_entry.id   AF-A0A930DKB0-F1
#
_cell.length_a   1.000
_cell.length_b   1.000
_cell.length_c   1.000
_cell.angle_alpha   90.00
_cell.angle_beta   90.00
_cell.angle_gamma   90.00
#
_symmetry.space_group_name_H-M   'P 1'
#
loop_
_entity.id
_entity.type
_entity.pdbx_description
1 polymer ?
#
loop_
_entity_poly.entity_id
_entity_poly.type
_entity_poly.pdbx_seq_one_letter_code
_entity_poly.pdbx_strand_id
1 'polypeptide(L)' 'MQKIYTGKTKDVFKLEDGNLVLKFKDDVTGENGVFDPGANAVA' A
#
# COMPACT_ATOMS: atom_id res chain seq x y z
N MET A 1 10.38 7.18 12.54
CA MET A 1 9.33 6.63 11.61
C MET A 1 10.01 6.13 10.33
N GLN A 2 10.03 4.82 10.07
CA GLN A 2 10.72 4.23 8.91
C GLN A 2 9.73 3.56 7.97
N LYS A 3 9.77 3.87 6.66
CA LYS A 3 8.98 3.16 5.66
C LYS A 3 9.60 1.77 5.43
N ILE A 4 8.80 0.72 5.61
CA ILE A 4 9.26 -0.67 5.48
C ILE A 4 8.68 -1.38 4.25
N TYR A 5 7.56 -0.89 3.72
CA TYR A 5 6.93 -1.46 2.52
C TYR A 5 6.17 -0.38 1.75
N THR A 6 6.24 -0.45 0.42
CA THR A 6 5.48 0.41 -0.50
C THR A 6 4.63 -0.49 -1.38
N GLY A 7 3.31 -0.40 -1.22
CA GLY A 7 2.33 -1.08 -2.06
C GLY A 7 1.67 -0.12 -3.04
N LYS A 8 0.89 -0.68 -3.98
CA LYS A 8 0.08 0.09 -4.94
C LYS A 8 -0.91 1.00 -4.22
N THR A 9 -1.62 0.46 -3.23
CA THR A 9 -2.73 1.17 -2.55
C THR A 9 -2.40 1.63 -1.14
N LYS A 10 -1.28 1.17 -0.54
CA LYS A 10 -0.89 1.53 0.83
C LYS A 10 0.61 1.47 1.00
N ASP A 11 1.13 2.29 1.91
CA ASP A 11 2.49 2.19 2.43
C ASP A 11 2.46 1.72 3.88
N VAL A 12 3.47 0.94 4.29
CA VAL A 12 3.62 0.48 5.67
C VAL A 12 4.87 1.13 6.26
N PHE A 13 4.69 1.72 7.45
CA PHE A 13 5.74 2.33 8.23
C PHE A 13 5.87 1.63 9.57
N LYS A 14 7.10 1.49 10.05
CA LYS A 14 7.43 1.05 11.40
C LYS A 14 7.76 2.25 12.27
N LEU A 15 7.12 2.30 13.43
CA LEU A 15 7.42 3.24 14.50
C LEU A 15 8.51 2.66 15.42
N GLU A 16 9.15 3.54 16.18
CA GLU A 16 10.23 3.16 17.10
C GLU A 16 9.72 2.39 18.32
N ASP A 17 8.43 2.53 18.65
CA ASP A 17 7.72 1.80 19.70
C ASP A 17 7.29 0.38 19.28
N GLY A 18 7.60 -0.03 18.04
CA GLY A 18 7.24 -1.33 17.49
C GLY A 18 5.88 -1.37 16.80
N ASN A 19 5.09 -0.30 16.85
CA ASN A 19 3.81 -0.22 16.15
C ASN A 19 3.99 -0.03 14.64
N LEU A 20 2.97 -0.45 13.88
CA LEU A 20 2.91 -0.29 12.43
C LEU A 20 1.84 0.74 12.04
N VAL A 21 2.18 1.62 11.11
CA VAL A 21 1.26 2.59 10.52
C VAL A 21 1.04 2.24 9.06
N LEU A 22 -0.22 2.01 8.70
CA LEU A 22 -0.65 1.80 7.33
C LEU A 22 -1.18 3.12 6.77
N LYS A 23 -0.46 3.70 5.81
CA LYS A 23 -0.90 4.90 5.10
C LYS A 23 -1.57 4.48 3.80
N PHE A 24 -2.88 4.67 3.74
CA PHE A 24 -3.69 4.40 2.56
C PHE A 24 -3.42 5.51 1.55
N LYS A 25 -3.07 5.13 0.31
CA LYS A 25 -2.95 6.07 -0.80
C LYS A 25 -4.35 6.23 -1.38
N ASP A 26 -4.85 7.45 -1.40
CA ASP A 26 -6.10 7.80 -2.10
C ASP A 26 -5.89 8.01 -3.60
N ASP A 27 -4.68 7.74 -4.11
CA ASP A 27 -4.38 7.70 -5.55
C ASP A 27 -4.99 6.44 -6.20
N VAL A 28 -6.31 6.36 -6.19
CA VAL A 28 -7.12 5.72 -7.24
C VAL A 28 -7.27 6.68 -8.41
N THR A 29 -6.16 7.23 -8.90
CA THR A 29 -6.10 7.83 -10.23
C THR A 29 -5.53 6.76 -11.15
N GLY A 30 -6.45 6.02 -11.77
CA GLY A 30 -6.11 5.07 -12.81
C GLY A 30 -5.47 5.74 -14.01
N GLU A 31 -4.15 5.94 -13.97
CA GLU A 31 -3.33 6.23 -15.15
C GLU A 31 -2.54 4.94 -15.45
N ASN A 32 -3.18 3.91 -16.00
CA ASN A 32 -3.20 3.70 -17.45
C ASN A 32 -4.29 2.71 -17.88
N GLY A 33 -5.49 2.75 -17.30
CA GLY A 33 -6.63 1.94 -17.77
C GLY A 33 -6.47 0.41 -17.69
N VAL A 34 -5.32 -0.09 -17.23
CA VAL A 34 -5.08 -1.51 -16.96
C VAL A 34 -5.31 -1.74 -15.47
N PHE A 35 -6.57 -1.83 -15.09
CA PHE A 35 -6.91 -2.65 -13.94
C PHE A 35 -6.48 -4.07 -14.30
N ASP A 36 -5.43 -4.56 -13.64
CA ASP A 36 -5.03 -5.96 -13.70
C ASP A 36 -5.68 -6.67 -12.51
N PRO A 37 -6.90 -7.22 -12.65
CA PRO A 37 -7.61 -7.89 -11.54
C PRO A 37 -6.93 -9.20 -11.13
N GLY A 38 -5.84 -9.62 -11.80
CA GLY A 38 -5.17 -10.90 -11.58
C GLY A 38 -4.12 -10.95 -10.47
N ALA A 39 -3.77 -9.84 -9.81
CA ALA A 39 -2.72 -9.84 -8.79
C ALA A 39 -3.28 -9.89 -7.36
N ASN A 40 -3.50 -11.12 -6.90
CA ASN A 40 -3.73 -11.60 -5.53
C ASN A 40 -5.13 -11.36 -4.94
N ALA A 41 -6.01 -12.32 -5.21
CA ALA A 41 -7.08 -12.69 -4.29
C ALA A 41 -6.48 -12.96 -2.89
N VAL A 42 -7.08 -12.37 -1.87
CA VAL A 42 -6.90 -12.80 -0.49
C VAL A 42 -7.86 -13.97 -0.28
N ALA A 43 -7.31 -15.17 -0.21
CA ALA A 43 -8.00 -16.34 0.35
C ALA A 43 -7.72 -16.44 1.85
#